data_AF-A0A9E3J5D6-F1
#
_entry.id   AF-A0A9E3J5D6-F1
#
_cell.length_a   1.000
_cell.length_b   1.000
_cell.length_c   1.000
_cell.angle_alpha   90.00
_cell.angle_beta   90.00
_cell.angle_gamma   90.00
#
_symmetry.space_group_name_H-M   'P 1'
#
loop_
_entity.id
_entity.type
_entity.pdbx_description
1 polymer ?
#
loop_
_entity_poly.entity_id
_entity_poly.type
_entity_poly.pdbx_seq_one_letter_code
_entity_poly.pdbx_strand_id
1 'polypeptide(L)'
;MISRWTASAVATATAFAAAAVLAPQAAHASPPGTKDVTAVLFEWNFASVAKECTNTLGPAGYGSVQVSPPAEHIQGSQWWTSYQPVSYRIAGRLGDATAFKNMVSTCHAAGVKVVVDTVVNHMSAGSGTGTGGSSYTKYNYPGLYSSYDMDDCTSTITDYTNRANVQNCEL
;
A
#
# COMPACT_ATOMS: atom_id res chain seq x y z
N MET A 1 74.92 4.00 27.00
CA MET A 1 73.96 3.06 27.63
C MET A 1 73.40 3.81 28.83
N ILE A 2 72.12 4.16 29.01
CA ILE A 2 70.82 3.72 28.47
C ILE A 2 69.92 4.98 28.33
N SER A 3 68.99 4.90 27.37
CA SER A 3 68.04 5.92 26.93
C SER A 3 66.91 6.19 27.94
N ARG A 4 66.19 7.30 27.68
CA ARG A 4 64.99 7.88 28.33
C ARG A 4 63.86 6.84 28.51
N TRP A 5 62.80 7.06 29.29
CA TRP A 5 61.51 7.60 28.83
C TRP A 5 60.66 8.05 30.04
N THR A 6 60.12 9.27 29.97
CA THR A 6 59.08 9.81 30.87
C THR A 6 57.72 9.30 30.43
N ALA A 7 56.95 8.69 31.33
CA ALA A 7 55.58 8.24 31.06
C ALA A 7 54.59 9.41 31.28
N SER A 8 53.94 9.86 30.20
CA SER A 8 52.80 10.76 30.26
C SER A 8 51.53 9.93 30.49
N ALA A 9 50.83 10.18 31.60
CA ALA A 9 49.52 9.60 31.86
C ALA A 9 48.46 10.35 31.04
N VAL A 10 47.82 9.65 30.10
CA VAL A 10 46.67 10.14 29.34
C VAL A 10 45.41 9.96 30.18
N ALA A 11 44.78 11.05 30.60
CA ALA A 11 43.47 11.01 31.23
C ALA A 11 42.39 10.86 30.15
N THR A 12 41.79 9.67 30.06
CA THR A 12 40.62 9.41 29.21
C THR A 12 39.35 9.91 29.90
N ALA A 13 38.81 11.04 29.44
CA ALA A 13 37.48 11.49 29.82
C ALA A 13 36.42 10.64 29.09
N THR A 14 35.77 9.73 29.80
CA THR A 14 34.61 9.00 29.28
C THR A 14 33.38 9.91 29.28
N ALA A 15 32.97 10.37 28.10
CA ALA A 15 31.68 11.03 27.90
C ALA A 15 30.55 9.98 27.97
N PHE A 16 29.73 10.03 29.02
CA PHE A 16 28.48 9.28 29.09
C PHE A 16 27.45 9.95 28.16
N ALA A 17 27.22 9.36 26.98
CA ALA A 17 26.07 9.73 26.15
C ALA A 17 24.81 9.12 26.77
N ALA A 18 23.92 9.97 27.31
CA ALA A 18 22.60 9.55 27.75
C ALA A 18 21.76 9.18 26.53
N ALA A 19 21.50 7.89 26.34
CA ALA A 19 20.54 7.41 25.35
C ALA A 19 19.12 7.77 25.83
N ALA A 20 18.48 8.75 25.18
CA ALA A 20 17.07 9.04 25.40
C ALA A 20 16.24 7.86 24.90
N VAL A 21 15.60 7.14 25.83
CA VAL A 21 14.69 6.04 25.51
C VAL A 21 13.40 6.66 24.98
N LEU A 22 13.18 6.62 23.66
CA LEU A 22 11.92 7.04 23.05
C LEU A 22 10.86 5.99 23.40
N ALA A 23 9.98 6.31 24.36
CA ALA A 23 8.79 5.51 24.61
C ALA A 23 7.90 5.54 23.35
N PRO A 24 7.32 4.40 22.92
CA PRO A 24 6.42 4.38 21.77
C PRO A 24 5.22 5.30 22.05
N GLN A 25 5.03 6.31 21.21
CA GLN A 25 3.86 7.18 21.29
C GLN A 25 2.63 6.37 20.86
N ALA A 26 1.60 6.37 21.71
CA ALA A 26 0.30 5.82 21.34
C ALA A 26 -0.23 6.56 20.10
N ALA A 27 -0.48 5.83 19.02
CA ALA A 27 -1.11 6.40 17.84
C ALA A 27 -2.59 6.70 18.16
N HIS A 28 -2.94 7.98 18.24
CA HIS A 28 -4.32 8.41 18.36
C HIS A 28 -4.88 8.62 16.95
N ALA A 29 -5.97 7.91 16.63
CA ALA A 29 -6.75 8.21 15.43
C ALA A 29 -7.31 9.63 15.55
N SER A 30 -7.26 10.39 14.45
CA SER A 30 -7.94 11.69 14.39
C SER A 30 -9.43 11.50 14.72
N PRO A 31 -10.04 12.39 15.52
CA PRO A 31 -11.48 12.35 15.75
C PRO A 31 -12.23 12.34 14.40
N PRO A 32 -13.33 11.59 14.26
CA PRO A 32 -14.13 11.63 13.06
C PRO A 32 -14.54 13.09 12.77
N GLY A 33 -14.33 13.54 11.54
CA GLY A 33 -14.88 14.82 11.10
C GLY A 33 -16.41 14.79 11.13
N THR A 34 -17.06 15.95 10.94
CA THR A 34 -18.53 16.04 10.87
C THR A 34 -19.13 15.40 9.62
N LYS A 35 -18.29 14.95 8.67
CA LYS A 35 -18.65 14.20 7.48
C LYS A 35 -18.12 12.78 7.61
N ASP A 36 -18.97 11.84 8.02
CA ASP A 36 -18.60 10.46 8.39
C ASP A 36 -19.05 9.40 7.37
N VAL A 37 -19.89 9.76 6.40
CA VAL A 37 -20.36 8.84 5.37
C VAL A 37 -19.30 8.64 4.28
N THR A 38 -19.04 7.37 3.93
CA THR A 38 -18.20 6.97 2.79
C THR A 38 -19.04 6.36 1.69
N ALA A 39 -18.88 6.83 0.45
CA ALA A 39 -19.44 6.19 -0.73
C ALA A 39 -18.46 5.15 -1.28
N VAL A 40 -18.90 3.91 -1.51
CA VAL A 40 -18.09 2.89 -2.21
C VAL A 40 -18.45 2.91 -3.69
N LEU A 41 -17.59 3.49 -4.52
CA LEU A 41 -17.79 3.57 -5.98
C LEU A 41 -17.05 2.43 -6.68
N PHE A 42 -17.52 1.21 -6.41
CA PHE A 42 -16.96 -0.02 -6.93
C PHE A 42 -16.95 -0.04 -8.46
N GLU A 43 -15.76 -0.22 -9.05
CA GLU A 43 -15.52 -0.30 -10.50
C GLU A 43 -15.75 0.98 -11.31
N TRP A 44 -15.90 2.13 -10.65
CA TRP A 44 -16.02 3.41 -11.36
C TRP A 44 -14.65 3.86 -11.84
N ASN A 45 -14.56 4.27 -13.12
CA ASN A 45 -13.35 4.91 -13.63
C ASN A 45 -13.09 6.24 -12.91
N PHE A 46 -11.82 6.65 -12.83
CA PHE A 46 -11.41 7.81 -12.01
C PHE A 46 -12.07 9.12 -12.44
N ALA A 47 -12.35 9.31 -13.73
CA ALA A 47 -13.03 10.51 -14.22
C ALA A 47 -14.49 10.58 -13.74
N SER A 48 -15.21 9.45 -13.73
CA SER A 48 -16.56 9.37 -13.18
C SER A 48 -16.58 9.63 -11.68
N VAL A 49 -15.62 9.09 -10.91
CA VAL A 49 -15.48 9.37 -9.47
C VAL A 49 -15.25 10.87 -9.23
N ALA A 50 -14.36 11.50 -9.99
CA ALA A 50 -14.08 12.94 -9.88
C ALA A 50 -15.33 13.80 -10.09
N LYS A 51 -16.14 13.43 -11.10
CA LYS A 51 -17.42 14.09 -11.40
C LYS A 51 -18.42 13.89 -10.26
N GLU A 52 -18.52 12.68 -9.72
CA GLU A 52 -19.45 12.35 -8.63
C GLU A 52 -19.10 13.07 -7.33
N CYS A 53 -17.80 13.20 -7.03
CA CYS A 53 -17.32 14.00 -5.90
C CYS A 53 -17.80 15.46 -5.97
N THR A 54 -17.72 16.08 -7.15
CA THR A 54 -18.11 17.48 -7.36
C THR A 54 -19.62 17.66 -7.38
N ASN A 55 -20.33 16.80 -8.10
CA ASN A 55 -21.74 17.02 -8.42
C ASN A 55 -22.69 16.52 -7.33
N THR A 56 -22.29 15.49 -6.59
CA THR A 56 -23.18 14.79 -5.66
C THR A 56 -22.58 14.67 -4.27
N LEU A 57 -21.43 14.00 -4.12
CA LEU A 57 -20.92 13.61 -2.80
C LEU A 57 -20.53 14.81 -1.93
N GLY A 58 -19.80 15.76 -2.51
CA GLY A 58 -19.41 17.00 -1.83
C GLY A 58 -20.63 17.81 -1.36
N PRO A 59 -21.57 18.17 -2.26
CA PRO A 59 -22.81 18.86 -1.90
C PRO A 59 -23.69 18.11 -0.90
N ALA A 60 -23.75 16.78 -0.98
CA ALA A 60 -24.52 15.94 -0.06
C ALA A 60 -23.84 15.73 1.31
N GLY A 61 -22.60 16.21 1.49
CA GLY A 61 -21.91 16.16 2.78
C GLY A 61 -21.15 14.86 3.07
N TYR A 62 -20.86 14.03 2.06
CA TYR A 62 -20.02 12.84 2.23
C TYR A 62 -18.60 13.20 2.65
N GLY A 63 -18.01 12.39 3.54
CA GLY A 63 -16.65 12.57 4.04
C GLY A 63 -15.60 11.96 3.11
N SER A 64 -15.91 10.82 2.52
CA SER A 64 -14.99 10.08 1.65
C SER A 64 -15.67 9.33 0.52
N VAL A 65 -14.85 9.00 -0.48
CA VAL A 65 -15.15 7.98 -1.50
C VAL A 65 -14.10 6.88 -1.43
N GLN A 66 -14.53 5.62 -1.47
CA GLN A 66 -13.65 4.47 -1.68
C GLN A 66 -13.65 4.09 -3.15
N VAL A 67 -12.45 3.92 -3.72
CA VAL A 67 -12.25 3.46 -5.10
C VAL A 67 -11.68 2.04 -5.15
N SER A 68 -12.07 1.27 -6.17
CA SER A 68 -11.49 -0.05 -6.49
C SER A 68 -9.97 0.03 -6.74
N PRO A 69 -9.24 -1.11 -6.69
CA PRO A 69 -7.79 -1.11 -6.78
C PRO A 69 -7.24 -0.39 -8.04
N PRO A 70 -6.37 0.61 -7.87
CA PRO A 70 -5.79 1.36 -8.99
C PRO A 70 -4.53 0.69 -9.57
N ALA A 71 -3.95 -0.25 -8.82
CA ALA A 71 -2.71 -0.93 -9.17
C ALA A 71 -2.84 -1.72 -10.48
N GLU A 72 -1.74 -1.87 -11.20
CA GLU A 72 -1.63 -2.74 -12.35
C GLU A 72 -1.99 -4.17 -11.95
N HIS A 73 -2.85 -4.79 -12.74
CA HIS A 73 -3.38 -6.11 -12.44
C HIS A 73 -3.43 -6.98 -13.69
N ILE A 74 -3.85 -8.24 -13.57
CA ILE A 74 -3.97 -9.14 -14.72
C ILE A 74 -5.01 -8.64 -15.73
N GLN A 75 -4.88 -9.08 -16.98
CA GLN A 75 -5.89 -8.80 -18.02
C GLN A 75 -7.21 -9.51 -17.72
N GLY A 76 -8.32 -8.90 -18.17
CA GLY A 76 -9.66 -9.49 -18.12
C GLY A 76 -10.73 -8.47 -17.70
N SER A 77 -11.98 -8.74 -18.07
CA SER A 77 -13.11 -7.81 -17.88
C SER A 77 -13.84 -8.01 -16.56
N GLN A 78 -13.59 -9.12 -15.87
CA GLN A 78 -14.23 -9.46 -14.62
C GLN A 78 -13.68 -8.59 -13.49
N TRP A 79 -14.55 -8.13 -12.59
CA TRP A 79 -14.17 -7.21 -11.51
C TRP A 79 -12.99 -7.73 -10.66
N TRP A 80 -12.98 -9.04 -10.39
CA TRP A 80 -11.98 -9.68 -9.52
C TRP A 80 -10.57 -9.63 -10.10
N THR A 81 -10.39 -9.34 -11.39
CA THR A 81 -9.05 -9.20 -11.98
C THR A 81 -8.29 -8.03 -11.36
N SER A 82 -8.97 -6.99 -10.85
CA SER A 82 -8.32 -5.88 -10.12
C SER A 82 -7.70 -6.31 -8.79
N TYR A 83 -8.09 -7.47 -8.28
CA TYR A 83 -7.57 -8.06 -7.05
C TYR A 83 -6.46 -9.08 -7.32
N GLN A 84 -5.85 -9.04 -8.51
CA GLN A 84 -4.72 -9.88 -8.88
C GLN A 84 -3.57 -8.96 -9.34
N PRO A 85 -2.83 -8.35 -8.41
CA PRO A 85 -1.82 -7.35 -8.72
C PRO A 85 -0.65 -7.94 -9.50
N VAL A 86 -0.14 -7.17 -10.45
CA VAL A 86 1.07 -7.48 -11.22
C VAL A 86 2.19 -6.49 -10.88
N SER A 87 1.85 -5.23 -10.63
CA SER A 87 2.76 -4.23 -10.08
C SER A 87 1.98 -3.16 -9.31
N TYR A 88 2.67 -2.35 -8.52
CA TYR A 88 2.04 -1.23 -7.80
C TYR A 88 1.95 0.07 -8.63
N ARG A 89 2.22 0.02 -9.94
CA ARG A 89 1.99 1.15 -10.84
C ARG A 89 0.49 1.42 -10.94
N ILE A 90 0.07 2.68 -10.95
CA ILE A 90 -1.33 3.03 -11.24
C ILE A 90 -1.56 2.92 -12.74
N ALA A 91 -2.00 1.75 -13.17
CA ALA A 91 -2.19 1.38 -14.57
C ALA A 91 -3.28 0.30 -14.72
N GLY A 92 -4.32 0.36 -13.88
CA GLY A 92 -5.48 -0.52 -13.97
C GLY A 92 -6.49 -0.08 -15.04
N ARG A 93 -7.56 -0.86 -15.21
CA ARG A 93 -8.65 -0.55 -16.17
C ARG A 93 -9.40 0.76 -15.88
N LEU A 94 -9.29 1.30 -14.67
CA LEU A 94 -10.04 2.46 -14.18
C LEU A 94 -9.42 3.80 -14.60
N GLY A 95 -8.20 3.78 -15.11
CA GLY A 95 -7.45 4.95 -15.57
C GLY A 95 -5.97 4.86 -15.22
N ASP A 96 -5.19 5.79 -15.77
CA ASP A 96 -3.76 5.90 -15.50
C ASP A 96 -3.46 6.76 -14.25
N ALA A 97 -2.19 6.88 -13.90
CA ALA A 97 -1.73 7.70 -12.79
C ALA A 97 -2.15 9.18 -12.89
N THR A 98 -2.29 9.71 -14.11
CA THR A 98 -2.74 11.09 -14.35
C THR A 98 -4.21 11.25 -14.00
N ALA A 99 -5.07 10.35 -14.50
CA ALA A 99 -6.49 10.32 -14.19
C ALA A 99 -6.74 10.11 -12.69
N PHE A 100 -5.97 9.24 -12.04
CA PHE A 100 -6.04 9.03 -10.60
C PHE A 100 -5.69 10.31 -9.81
N LYS A 101 -4.57 10.96 -10.14
CA LYS A 101 -4.17 12.23 -9.51
C LYS A 101 -5.23 13.32 -9.69
N ASN A 102 -5.81 13.42 -10.88
CA ASN A 102 -6.88 14.38 -11.16
C ASN A 102 -8.13 14.09 -10.33
N MET A 103 -8.51 12.81 -10.19
CA MET A 103 -9.63 12.39 -9.34
C MET A 103 -9.41 12.76 -7.88
N VAL A 104 -8.23 12.45 -7.33
CA VAL A 104 -7.86 12.82 -5.96
C VAL A 104 -7.94 14.32 -5.75
N SER A 105 -7.34 15.11 -6.66
CA SER A 105 -7.37 16.58 -6.57
C SER A 105 -8.79 17.13 -6.63
N THR A 106 -9.63 16.58 -7.51
CA THR A 106 -11.02 17.04 -7.70
C THR A 106 -11.88 16.70 -6.49
N CYS A 107 -11.78 15.47 -5.97
CA CYS A 107 -12.50 15.07 -4.77
C CYS A 107 -12.09 15.91 -3.55
N HIS A 108 -10.78 16.14 -3.38
CA HIS A 108 -10.29 17.00 -2.30
C HIS A 108 -10.81 18.45 -2.41
N ALA A 109 -10.89 19.01 -3.62
CA ALA A 109 -11.46 20.33 -3.85
C ALA A 109 -12.96 20.39 -3.51
N ALA A 110 -13.70 19.29 -3.69
CA ALA A 110 -15.09 19.14 -3.27
C ALA A 110 -15.26 18.82 -1.76
N GLY A 111 -14.15 18.75 -1.02
CA GLY A 111 -14.17 18.41 0.41
C GLY A 111 -14.46 16.93 0.71
N VAL A 112 -14.22 16.04 -0.26
CA VAL A 112 -14.37 14.58 -0.15
C VAL A 112 -12.98 13.92 -0.15
N LYS A 113 -12.65 13.13 0.87
CA LYS A 113 -11.39 12.37 0.94
C LYS A 113 -11.45 11.12 0.05
N VAL A 114 -10.30 10.61 -0.37
CA VAL A 114 -10.22 9.39 -1.17
C VAL A 114 -9.61 8.27 -0.33
N VAL A 115 -10.33 7.15 -0.24
CA VAL A 115 -9.87 5.88 0.34
C VAL A 115 -9.60 4.93 -0.82
N VAL A 116 -8.45 4.26 -0.81
CA VAL A 116 -8.01 3.42 -1.92
C VAL A 116 -8.01 1.98 -1.48
N ASP A 117 -8.73 1.12 -2.19
CA ASP A 117 -8.58 -0.32 -2.05
C ASP A 117 -7.18 -0.73 -2.55
N THR A 118 -6.37 -1.31 -1.65
CA THR A 118 -4.98 -1.66 -1.94
C THR A 118 -4.76 -3.13 -1.58
N VAL A 119 -4.44 -3.93 -2.58
CA VAL A 119 -4.16 -5.35 -2.40
C VAL A 119 -2.67 -5.54 -2.13
N VAL A 120 -2.34 -5.83 -0.87
CA VAL A 120 -0.95 -5.97 -0.39
C VAL A 120 -0.61 -7.38 0.11
N ASN A 121 -1.62 -8.23 0.27
CA ASN A 121 -1.46 -9.57 0.83
C ASN A 121 -0.85 -10.56 -0.16
N HIS A 122 -1.22 -10.45 -1.44
CA HIS A 122 -0.84 -11.41 -2.48
C HIS A 122 -0.60 -10.68 -3.81
N MET A 123 0.04 -11.40 -4.72
CA MET A 123 0.19 -11.00 -6.12
C MET A 123 -0.64 -11.95 -7.01
N SER A 124 -0.63 -11.72 -8.31
CA SER A 124 -1.42 -12.50 -9.28
C SER A 124 -1.08 -14.00 -9.34
N ALA A 125 -2.08 -14.83 -9.57
CA ALA A 125 -1.89 -16.21 -9.96
C ALA A 125 -1.47 -16.32 -11.44
N GLY A 126 -0.75 -17.39 -11.80
CA GLY A 126 -0.45 -17.71 -13.20
C GLY A 126 0.68 -16.90 -13.80
N SER A 127 0.60 -16.59 -15.09
CA SER A 127 1.64 -15.84 -15.81
C SER A 127 1.05 -15.04 -16.97
N GLY A 128 1.73 -13.96 -17.35
CA GLY A 128 1.31 -13.13 -18.47
C GLY A 128 1.87 -11.72 -18.43
N THR A 129 1.09 -10.78 -18.95
CA THR A 129 1.39 -9.35 -18.98
C THR A 129 0.25 -8.57 -18.34
N GLY A 130 0.55 -7.73 -17.36
CA GLY A 130 -0.42 -6.90 -16.66
C GLY A 130 -0.97 -5.76 -17.52
N THR A 131 -2.00 -5.07 -17.03
CA THR A 131 -2.65 -3.93 -17.69
C THR A 131 -1.72 -2.74 -17.95
N GLY A 132 -0.61 -2.64 -17.23
CA GLY A 132 0.43 -1.62 -17.37
C GLY A 132 1.67 -2.09 -18.13
N GLY A 133 1.62 -3.28 -18.73
CA GLY A 133 2.68 -3.85 -19.58
C GLY A 133 3.76 -4.64 -18.85
N SER A 134 3.67 -4.80 -17.53
CA SER A 134 4.65 -5.57 -16.76
C SER A 134 4.44 -7.08 -16.98
N SER A 135 5.50 -7.83 -17.26
CA SER A 135 5.43 -9.29 -17.32
C SER A 135 5.45 -9.90 -15.92
N TYR A 136 4.85 -11.07 -15.75
CA TYR A 136 4.86 -11.80 -14.47
C TYR A 136 4.72 -13.32 -14.65
N THR A 137 5.18 -14.05 -13.63
CA THR A 137 4.77 -15.43 -13.33
C THR A 137 4.37 -15.51 -11.86
N LYS A 138 3.79 -16.64 -11.44
CA LYS A 138 3.12 -16.82 -10.14
C LYS A 138 3.96 -16.30 -8.96
N TYR A 139 5.27 -16.58 -8.98
CA TYR A 139 6.20 -16.19 -7.93
C TYR A 139 7.31 -15.24 -8.40
N ASN A 140 7.20 -14.63 -9.59
CA ASN A 140 8.24 -13.74 -10.10
C ASN A 140 7.67 -12.54 -10.85
N TYR A 141 7.99 -11.36 -10.32
CA TYR A 141 7.54 -10.04 -10.76
C TYR A 141 8.79 -9.18 -11.01
N PRO A 142 9.38 -9.22 -12.22
CA PRO A 142 10.67 -8.61 -12.51
C PRO A 142 10.79 -7.16 -12.04
N GLY A 143 11.80 -6.88 -11.21
CA GLY A 143 12.05 -5.55 -10.65
C GLY A 143 11.22 -5.21 -9.41
N LEU A 144 10.34 -6.10 -8.94
CA LEU A 144 9.51 -5.92 -7.75
C LEU A 144 9.67 -7.06 -6.74
N TYR A 145 9.35 -8.29 -7.12
CA TYR A 145 9.40 -9.47 -6.25
C TYR A 145 9.89 -10.71 -6.97
N SER A 146 10.46 -11.62 -6.20
CA SER A 146 10.90 -12.96 -6.60
C SER A 146 10.25 -14.02 -5.71
N SER A 147 10.57 -15.29 -5.95
CA SER A 147 10.06 -16.39 -5.13
C SER A 147 10.56 -16.32 -3.68
N TYR A 148 11.67 -15.63 -3.42
CA TYR A 148 12.22 -15.44 -2.07
C TYR A 148 11.45 -14.40 -1.25
N ASP A 149 10.58 -13.62 -1.90
CA ASP A 149 9.76 -12.59 -1.27
C ASP A 149 8.32 -13.09 -1.00
N MET A 150 8.03 -14.35 -1.36
CA MET A 150 6.73 -15.00 -1.16
C MET A 150 6.82 -15.96 0.03
N ASP A 151 5.69 -16.26 0.67
CA ASP A 151 5.63 -17.26 1.73
C ASP A 151 5.90 -18.68 1.19
N ASP A 152 6.44 -19.54 2.06
CA ASP A 152 6.81 -20.91 1.71
C ASP A 152 5.61 -21.88 1.60
N CYS A 153 4.44 -21.54 2.18
CA CYS A 153 3.26 -22.41 2.09
C CYS A 153 2.53 -22.22 0.76
N THR A 154 2.93 -22.99 -0.25
CA THR A 154 2.35 -22.93 -1.61
C THR A 154 1.06 -23.76 -1.79
N SER A 155 0.39 -24.10 -0.68
CA SER A 155 -0.90 -24.81 -0.69
C SER A 155 -2.04 -23.82 -0.48
N THR A 156 -3.24 -24.16 -0.94
CA THR A 156 -4.44 -23.33 -0.66
C THR A 156 -4.80 -23.37 0.83
N ILE A 157 -5.32 -22.26 1.35
CA ILE A 157 -5.93 -22.19 2.69
C ILE A 157 -7.08 -23.20 2.78
N THR A 158 -7.07 -24.05 3.81
CA THR A 158 -8.07 -25.11 4.04
C THR A 158 -8.67 -25.10 5.43
N ASP A 159 -8.04 -24.42 6.40
CA ASP A 159 -8.49 -24.35 7.79
C ASP A 159 -8.44 -22.90 8.30
N TYR A 160 -9.59 -22.24 8.28
CA TYR A 160 -9.76 -20.87 8.78
C TYR A 160 -9.66 -20.74 10.31
N THR A 161 -9.59 -21.85 11.05
CA THR A 161 -9.34 -21.84 12.50
C THR A 161 -7.85 -21.86 12.84
N ASN A 162 -7.00 -22.21 11.86
CA ASN A 162 -5.55 -22.23 12.01
C ASN A 162 -4.92 -20.94 11.47
N ARG A 163 -4.43 -20.09 12.39
CA ARG A 163 -3.79 -18.80 12.04
C ARG A 163 -2.64 -18.95 11.04
N ALA A 164 -1.77 -19.96 11.20
CA ALA A 164 -0.62 -20.14 10.31
C ALA A 164 -1.06 -20.57 8.91
N ASN A 165 -2.12 -21.39 8.81
CA ASN A 165 -2.71 -21.73 7.52
C ASN A 165 -3.29 -20.49 6.84
N VAL A 166 -4.08 -19.68 7.55
CA VAL A 166 -4.71 -18.46 7.00
C VAL A 166 -3.70 -17.40 6.57
N GLN A 167 -2.62 -17.20 7.32
CA GLN A 167 -1.71 -16.07 7.10
C GLN A 167 -0.56 -16.37 6.14
N ASN A 168 -0.18 -17.64 5.97
CA ASN A 168 1.03 -17.99 5.22
C ASN A 168 0.73 -18.81 3.96
N CYS A 169 -0.45 -19.41 3.84
CA CYS A 169 -0.83 -20.25 2.70
C CYS A 169 -1.63 -19.45 1.66
N GLU A 170 -1.74 -19.98 0.44
CA GLU A 170 -2.29 -19.26 -0.70
C GLU A 170 -3.81 -19.06 -0.61
N LEU A 171 -4.25 -17.82 -0.84
CA LEU A 171 -5.66 -17.41 -0.96
C LEU A 171 -6.29 -17.87 -2.28
#